data_AF-A0A8J4E2Q5-F1
#
_entry.id   AF-A0A8J4E2Q5-F1
#
_cell.length_a   1.000
_cell.length_b   1.000
_cell.length_c   1.000
_cell.angle_alpha   90.00
_cell.angle_beta   90.00
_cell.angle_gamma   90.00
#
_symmetry.space_group_name_H-M   'P 1'
#
loop_
_entity.id
_entity.type
_entity.pdbx_description
1 polymer ?
#
loop_
_entity_poly.entity_id
_entity_poly.type
_entity_poly.pdbx_seq_one_letter_code
_entity_poly.pdbx_strand_id
1 'polypeptide(L)'
;MRFNEVGTDLGLVQRYADLRALAGGMSTSVRGMRFNQLIADVLQRDGVDAEADARGPRGEVDVAFAYDGTWYLLEAKWEAEPIDADPVRKLHDVLSERRPGSMGILVSWSGFNDSALRRAAVARDVILFDRVHIEALLAGVISAQVLISAANRSISVFGHEHAALDALLRPRRPVEVPVALGVPEGFTPAAVAAPNALDADVLAYGAELKGLASHGGRLLITVEDGVVEFDCLRSRLRRRLELTDCEGNAFVEDAGSLLVARRCGVMRRGTDMVNVAAGGYACTPMIVFGIDGAPWLLDRSTTGWPGTQPGHLVAPGSSLGTDQRYSCQLPAASCANACWMRGHTFLVLGNGNSCVVDVANGEFSWIVTPVGRPHGLVRLNETWVLVTGWDRHLQAALIATESGWTSQPVAVNLAGHVGDAVMIGKEVFVVAGAPVSSAVVVPVVARLALGMLVAQASVEGRVLLS
;
A
#
# COMPACT_ATOMS: atom_id res chain seq x y z
N MET A 1 -22.39 -26.30 -5.52
CA MET A 1 -21.61 -25.11 -5.93
C MET A 1 -22.50 -23.89 -5.77
N ARG A 2 -22.45 -23.24 -4.60
CA ARG A 2 -23.07 -21.94 -4.40
C ARG A 2 -21.94 -20.92 -4.53
N PHE A 3 -22.00 -20.10 -5.57
CA PHE A 3 -21.24 -18.86 -5.62
C PHE A 3 -21.85 -17.95 -4.56
N ASN A 4 -21.30 -17.95 -3.35
CA ASN A 4 -21.60 -16.90 -2.39
C ASN A 4 -21.01 -15.61 -2.97
N GLU A 5 -21.84 -14.58 -3.04
CA GLU A 5 -21.41 -13.20 -3.17
C GLU A 5 -20.45 -12.90 -2.01
N VAL A 6 -19.15 -13.02 -2.27
CA VAL A 6 -18.11 -12.49 -1.40
C VAL A 6 -18.38 -10.98 -1.38
N GLY A 7 -18.94 -10.51 -0.25
CA GLY A 7 -19.12 -9.10 -0.01
C GLY A 7 -17.78 -8.41 -0.30
N THR A 8 -17.84 -7.32 -1.07
CA THR A 8 -16.66 -6.52 -1.40
C THR A 8 -15.80 -6.26 -0.16
N ASP A 9 -14.48 -6.25 -0.29
CA ASP A 9 -13.55 -6.10 0.86
C ASP A 9 -13.80 -4.83 1.69
N LEU A 10 -14.35 -3.79 1.06
CA LEU A 10 -14.86 -2.59 1.71
C LEU A 10 -15.97 -2.87 2.72
N GLY A 11 -16.78 -3.91 2.51
CA GLY A 11 -17.85 -4.34 3.39
C GLY A 11 -17.34 -4.81 4.76
N LEU A 12 -16.18 -5.48 4.84
CA LEU A 12 -15.59 -5.87 6.12
C LEU A 12 -15.08 -4.64 6.89
N VAL A 13 -14.41 -3.72 6.18
CA VAL A 13 -13.92 -2.46 6.74
C VAL A 13 -15.09 -1.57 7.22
N GLN A 14 -16.18 -1.48 6.45
CA GLN A 14 -17.37 -0.73 6.85
C GLN A 14 -18.05 -1.35 8.08
N ARG A 15 -18.20 -2.69 8.11
CA ARG A 15 -18.72 -3.39 9.30
C ARG A 15 -17.89 -3.11 10.54
N TYR A 16 -16.56 -3.05 10.41
CA TYR A 16 -15.69 -2.66 11.52
C TYR A 16 -15.95 -1.22 11.99
N ALA A 17 -16.10 -0.28 11.06
CA ALA A 17 -16.46 1.10 11.39
C ALA A 17 -17.81 1.19 12.11
N ASP A 18 -18.81 0.41 11.69
CA ASP A 18 -20.13 0.35 12.32
C ASP A 18 -20.05 -0.17 13.77
N LEU A 19 -19.22 -1.18 14.04
CA LEU A 19 -18.99 -1.68 15.41
C LEU A 19 -18.37 -0.63 16.31
N ARG A 20 -17.41 0.14 15.78
CA ARG A 20 -16.77 1.24 16.50
C ARG A 20 -17.73 2.38 16.79
N ALA A 21 -18.56 2.74 15.81
CA ALA A 21 -19.53 3.83 15.92
C ALA A 21 -20.79 3.46 16.70
N LEU A 22 -20.95 2.20 17.12
CA LEU A 22 -22.19 1.66 17.71
C LEU A 22 -23.42 1.96 16.82
N ALA A 23 -23.24 1.83 15.51
CA ALA A 23 -24.27 2.17 14.52
C ALA A 23 -25.60 1.45 14.84
N GLY A 24 -26.70 2.19 14.80
CA GLY A 24 -28.03 1.67 15.12
C GLY A 24 -28.30 1.43 16.62
N GLY A 25 -27.50 1.99 17.53
CA GLY A 25 -27.74 1.88 18.98
C GLY A 25 -27.43 0.49 19.54
N MET A 26 -26.43 -0.19 18.97
CA MET A 26 -26.07 -1.57 19.28
C MET A 26 -25.65 -1.76 20.75
N SER A 27 -26.13 -2.84 21.38
CA SER A 27 -25.68 -3.23 22.72
C SER A 27 -24.28 -3.87 22.70
N THR A 28 -23.62 -3.94 23.86
CA THR A 28 -22.29 -4.54 24.01
C THR A 28 -22.25 -6.00 23.60
N SER A 29 -23.28 -6.77 23.97
CA SER A 29 -23.41 -8.19 23.60
C SER A 29 -23.57 -8.38 22.09
N VAL A 30 -24.40 -7.56 21.44
CA VAL A 30 -24.55 -7.63 19.97
C VAL A 30 -23.25 -7.22 19.27
N ARG A 31 -22.51 -6.25 19.81
CA ARG A 31 -21.19 -5.87 19.28
C ARG A 31 -20.19 -7.02 19.36
N GLY A 32 -20.13 -7.73 20.48
CA GLY A 32 -19.29 -8.92 20.65
C GLY A 32 -19.60 -9.99 19.61
N MET A 33 -20.87 -10.40 19.49
CA MET A 33 -21.30 -11.40 18.50
C MET A 33 -20.96 -10.99 17.06
N ARG A 34 -21.21 -9.72 16.69
CA ARG A 34 -20.85 -9.23 15.35
C ARG A 34 -19.33 -9.14 15.13
N PHE A 35 -18.55 -8.92 16.18
CA PHE A 35 -17.10 -8.95 16.11
C PHE A 35 -16.56 -10.38 15.90
N ASN A 36 -17.13 -11.38 16.58
CA ASN A 36 -16.82 -12.80 16.34
C ASN A 36 -17.07 -13.16 14.86
N GLN A 37 -18.26 -12.81 14.35
CA GLN A 37 -18.60 -13.04 12.94
C GLN A 37 -17.66 -12.30 11.99
N LEU A 38 -17.28 -11.06 12.30
CA LEU A 38 -16.34 -10.29 11.48
C LEU A 38 -14.96 -10.96 11.40
N ILE A 39 -14.47 -11.54 12.50
CA ILE A 39 -13.21 -12.29 12.51
C ILE A 39 -13.34 -13.57 11.68
N ALA A 40 -14.43 -14.33 11.83
CA ALA A 40 -14.65 -15.52 11.00
C ALA A 40 -14.72 -15.17 9.50
N ASP A 41 -15.41 -14.10 9.13
CA ASP A 41 -15.56 -13.69 7.74
C ASP A 41 -14.24 -13.24 7.11
N VAL A 42 -13.36 -12.53 7.85
CA VAL A 42 -12.04 -12.15 7.33
C VAL A 42 -11.10 -13.36 7.18
N LEU A 43 -11.22 -14.36 8.06
CA LEU A 43 -10.52 -15.64 7.91
C LEU A 43 -11.01 -16.40 6.66
N GLN A 44 -12.33 -16.46 6.47
CA GLN A 44 -12.95 -17.11 5.30
C GLN A 44 -12.60 -16.41 3.98
N ARG A 45 -12.59 -15.07 3.95
CA ARG A 45 -12.14 -14.28 2.79
C ARG A 45 -10.76 -14.73 2.35
N ASP A 46 -9.86 -14.94 3.31
CA ASP A 46 -8.49 -15.33 3.01
C ASP A 46 -8.38 -16.82 2.66
N GLY A 47 -9.42 -17.63 2.84
CA GLY A 47 -9.45 -19.06 2.51
C GLY A 47 -9.19 -19.98 3.71
N VAL A 48 -9.38 -19.49 4.93
CA VAL A 48 -9.38 -20.29 6.16
C VAL A 48 -10.83 -20.65 6.50
N ASP A 49 -11.14 -21.94 6.56
CA ASP A 49 -12.47 -22.44 6.92
C ASP A 49 -12.72 -22.23 8.42
N ALA A 50 -13.35 -21.11 8.75
CA ALA A 50 -13.58 -20.65 10.11
C ALA A 50 -15.07 -20.59 10.44
N GLU A 51 -15.42 -21.04 11.65
CA GLU A 51 -16.79 -21.03 12.17
C GLU A 51 -16.86 -20.08 13.36
N ALA A 52 -17.79 -19.11 13.32
CA ALA A 52 -18.14 -18.30 14.48
C ALA A 52 -19.13 -19.03 15.39
N ASP A 53 -19.11 -18.71 16.69
CA ASP A 53 -20.00 -19.27 17.72
C ASP A 53 -19.99 -20.81 17.71
N ALA A 54 -18.79 -21.40 17.63
CA ALA A 54 -18.62 -22.84 17.48
C ALA A 54 -18.98 -23.56 18.79
N ARG A 55 -19.99 -24.45 18.72
CA ARG A 55 -20.54 -25.15 19.89
C ARG A 55 -20.19 -26.62 19.89
N GLY A 56 -19.79 -27.13 21.05
CA GLY A 56 -19.59 -28.55 21.25
C GLY A 56 -19.81 -29.01 22.69
N PRO A 57 -19.67 -30.33 22.96
CA PRO A 57 -19.91 -30.91 24.29
C PRO A 57 -18.99 -30.36 25.40
N ARG A 58 -17.88 -29.73 25.03
CA ARG A 58 -16.88 -29.14 25.94
C ARG A 58 -16.99 -27.61 26.01
N GLY A 59 -18.14 -27.04 25.66
CA GLY A 59 -18.39 -25.60 25.68
C GLY A 59 -18.34 -24.94 24.29
N GLU A 60 -18.63 -23.65 24.30
CA GLU A 60 -18.63 -22.73 23.16
C GLU A 60 -17.30 -21.99 23.07
N VAL A 61 -16.86 -21.66 21.85
CA VAL A 61 -15.73 -20.78 21.58
C VAL A 61 -16.15 -19.74 20.53
N ASP A 62 -15.61 -18.52 20.63
CA ASP A 62 -16.03 -17.41 19.77
C ASP A 62 -15.79 -17.71 18.28
N VAL A 63 -14.61 -18.23 17.92
CA VAL A 63 -14.28 -18.69 16.55
C VAL A 63 -13.40 -19.95 16.60
N ALA A 64 -13.66 -20.93 15.75
CA ALA A 64 -12.83 -22.11 15.59
C ALA A 64 -12.45 -22.35 14.13
N PHE A 65 -11.21 -22.78 13.87
CA PHE A 65 -10.75 -23.11 12.52
C PHE A 65 -9.54 -24.04 12.55
N ALA A 66 -9.26 -24.68 11.41
CA ALA A 66 -8.05 -25.46 11.20
C ALA A 66 -7.16 -24.78 10.14
N TYR A 67 -5.85 -24.70 10.42
CA TYR A 67 -4.88 -24.20 9.47
C TYR A 67 -3.56 -24.96 9.61
N ASP A 68 -3.02 -25.43 8.48
CA ASP A 68 -1.76 -26.19 8.39
C ASP A 68 -1.66 -27.37 9.37
N GLY A 69 -2.77 -28.11 9.51
CA GLY A 69 -2.85 -29.28 10.41
C GLY A 69 -3.06 -28.95 11.90
N THR A 70 -3.07 -27.68 12.28
CA THR A 70 -3.32 -27.21 13.66
C THR A 70 -4.73 -26.66 13.79
N TRP A 71 -5.42 -27.04 14.87
CA TRP A 71 -6.69 -26.44 15.26
C TRP A 71 -6.46 -25.22 16.13
N TYR A 72 -7.12 -24.12 15.79
CA TYR A 72 -7.11 -22.88 16.55
C TYR A 72 -8.47 -22.64 17.18
N LEU A 73 -8.47 -22.36 18.48
CA LEU A 73 -9.63 -21.85 19.21
C LEU A 73 -9.37 -20.38 19.51
N LEU A 74 -10.21 -19.51 18.98
CA LEU A 74 -10.06 -18.07 19.11
C LEU A 74 -11.14 -17.52 20.03
N GLU A 75 -10.71 -16.69 20.96
CA GLU A 75 -11.55 -15.89 21.86
C GLU A 75 -11.36 -14.41 21.51
N ALA A 76 -12.43 -13.65 21.38
CA ALA A 76 -12.39 -12.24 21.02
C ALA A 76 -13.02 -11.37 22.10
N LYS A 77 -12.33 -10.28 22.47
CA LYS A 77 -12.80 -9.33 23.49
C LYS A 77 -12.82 -7.92 22.91
N TRP A 78 -14.00 -7.30 22.99
CA TRP A 78 -14.20 -5.89 22.68
C TRP A 78 -14.56 -5.11 23.94
N GLU A 79 -13.54 -4.80 24.72
CA GLU A 79 -13.63 -4.07 25.97
C GLU A 79 -12.96 -2.69 25.83
N ALA A 80 -13.23 -1.79 26.79
CA ALA A 80 -12.59 -0.48 26.81
C ALA A 80 -11.19 -0.56 27.43
N GLU A 81 -11.04 -1.36 28.48
CA GLU A 81 -9.79 -1.53 29.23
C GLU A 81 -8.95 -2.69 28.68
N PRO A 82 -7.60 -2.63 28.76
CA PRO A 82 -6.74 -3.74 28.36
C PRO A 82 -7.04 -5.02 29.14
N ILE A 83 -6.99 -6.15 28.42
CA ILE A 83 -7.29 -7.47 28.97
C ILE A 83 -6.21 -7.91 29.96
N ASP A 84 -6.63 -8.55 31.06
CA ASP A 84 -5.77 -9.10 32.10
C ASP A 84 -5.49 -10.61 31.91
N ALA A 85 -4.90 -11.25 32.93
CA ALA A 85 -4.54 -12.66 32.89
C ALA A 85 -5.74 -13.63 32.82
N ASP A 86 -6.96 -13.20 33.17
CA ASP A 86 -8.08 -14.11 33.36
C ASP A 86 -8.57 -14.73 32.03
N PRO A 87 -8.78 -13.95 30.95
CA PRO A 87 -9.12 -14.54 29.65
C PRO A 87 -8.05 -15.47 29.10
N VAL A 88 -6.76 -15.17 29.32
CA VAL A 88 -5.66 -16.06 28.91
C VAL A 88 -5.73 -17.39 29.68
N ARG A 89 -6.01 -17.35 30.98
CA ARG A 89 -6.16 -18.57 31.80
C ARG A 89 -7.34 -19.40 31.34
N LYS A 90 -8.50 -18.77 31.14
CA LYS A 90 -9.71 -19.45 30.67
C LYS A 90 -9.49 -20.13 29.32
N LEU A 91 -8.87 -19.44 28.36
CA LEU A 91 -8.58 -20.04 27.06
C LEU A 91 -7.58 -21.21 27.16
N HIS A 92 -6.53 -21.07 27.97
CA HIS A 92 -5.60 -22.17 28.22
C HIS A 92 -6.28 -23.39 28.87
N ASP A 93 -7.15 -23.16 29.86
CA ASP A 93 -7.93 -24.24 30.49
C ASP A 93 -8.82 -24.94 29.46
N VAL A 94 -9.48 -24.18 28.58
CA VAL A 94 -10.26 -24.72 27.46
C VAL A 94 -9.37 -25.56 26.53
N LEU A 95 -8.17 -25.10 26.17
CA LEU A 95 -7.25 -25.87 25.32
C LEU A 95 -6.80 -27.19 25.97
N SER A 96 -6.60 -27.19 27.30
CA SER A 96 -6.19 -28.39 28.05
C SER A 96 -7.24 -29.52 28.01
N GLU A 97 -8.51 -29.16 27.79
CA GLU A 97 -9.61 -30.10 27.64
C GLU A 97 -9.82 -30.56 26.18
N ARG A 98 -9.03 -30.05 25.23
CA ARG A 98 -9.20 -30.30 23.79
C ARG A 98 -8.14 -31.29 23.30
N ARG A 99 -8.10 -31.50 21.99
CA ARG A 99 -7.11 -32.41 21.40
C ARG A 99 -5.70 -31.83 21.65
N PRO A 100 -4.72 -32.63 22.12
CA PRO A 100 -3.35 -32.17 22.24
C PRO A 100 -2.81 -31.59 20.91
N GLY A 101 -2.15 -30.44 20.98
CA GLY A 101 -1.63 -29.72 19.82
C GLY A 101 -2.59 -28.67 19.25
N SER A 102 -3.80 -28.50 19.81
CA SER A 102 -4.60 -27.29 19.57
C SER A 102 -3.91 -26.05 20.13
N MET A 103 -4.07 -24.92 19.44
CA MET A 103 -3.55 -23.61 19.84
C MET A 103 -4.69 -22.63 20.12
N GLY A 104 -4.46 -21.66 20.99
CA GLY A 104 -5.36 -20.56 21.28
C GLY A 104 -4.94 -19.27 20.59
N ILE A 105 -5.92 -18.47 20.19
CA ILE A 105 -5.71 -17.07 19.82
C ILE A 105 -6.63 -16.21 20.69
N LEU A 106 -6.07 -15.31 21.49
CA LEU A 106 -6.85 -14.31 22.20
C LEU A 106 -6.74 -12.99 21.47
N VAL A 107 -7.88 -12.48 21.00
CA VAL A 107 -8.01 -11.18 20.33
C VAL A 107 -8.51 -10.14 21.31
N SER A 108 -7.83 -8.99 21.39
CA SER A 108 -8.27 -7.85 22.20
C SER A 108 -8.29 -6.55 21.40
N TRP A 109 -9.43 -5.87 21.38
CA TRP A 109 -9.54 -4.55 20.77
C TRP A 109 -8.83 -3.43 21.58
N SER A 110 -8.78 -3.57 22.90
CA SER A 110 -8.12 -2.63 23.83
C SER A 110 -6.65 -2.98 24.12
N GLY A 111 -6.17 -4.12 23.62
CA GLY A 111 -4.85 -4.66 23.92
C GLY A 111 -4.79 -5.42 25.24
N PHE A 112 -3.57 -5.58 25.77
CA PHE A 112 -3.27 -6.45 26.91
C PHE A 112 -2.44 -5.71 27.94
N ASN A 113 -2.67 -5.99 29.22
CA ASN A 113 -1.81 -5.51 30.29
C ASN A 113 -0.70 -6.53 30.62
N ASP A 114 0.27 -6.12 31.45
CA ASP A 114 1.42 -6.96 31.80
C ASP A 114 1.05 -8.31 32.42
N SER A 115 -0.09 -8.41 33.11
CA SER A 115 -0.52 -9.67 33.72
C SER A 115 -0.94 -10.69 32.66
N ALA A 116 -1.60 -10.23 31.59
CA ALA A 116 -1.96 -11.07 30.44
C ALA A 116 -0.70 -11.54 29.70
N LEU A 117 0.23 -10.62 29.42
CA LEU A 117 1.50 -10.93 28.75
C LEU A 117 2.30 -11.99 29.53
N ARG A 118 2.47 -11.81 30.84
CA ARG A 118 3.15 -12.80 31.70
C ARG A 118 2.43 -14.13 31.73
N ARG A 119 1.09 -14.15 31.71
CA ARG A 119 0.34 -15.40 31.71
C ARG A 119 0.48 -16.15 30.38
N ALA A 120 0.46 -15.44 29.26
CA ALA A 120 0.64 -16.04 27.93
C ALA A 120 2.02 -16.70 27.81
N ALA A 121 3.08 -16.04 28.29
CA ALA A 121 4.45 -16.57 28.35
C ALA A 121 4.58 -17.91 29.11
N VAL A 122 3.70 -18.14 30.08
CA VAL A 122 3.64 -19.40 30.84
C VAL A 122 2.78 -20.44 30.13
N ALA A 123 1.68 -20.03 29.48
CA ALA A 123 0.76 -20.92 28.78
C ALA A 123 1.41 -21.55 27.53
N ARG A 124 2.13 -20.75 26.73
CA ARG A 124 2.88 -21.16 25.51
C ARG A 124 2.07 -21.78 24.37
N ASP A 125 0.77 -21.93 24.57
CA ASP A 125 -0.21 -22.40 23.59
C ASP A 125 -1.24 -21.31 23.23
N VAL A 126 -1.07 -20.09 23.74
CA VAL A 126 -1.96 -18.94 23.46
C VAL A 126 -1.18 -17.81 22.79
N ILE A 127 -1.61 -17.45 21.58
CA ILE A 127 -1.14 -16.29 20.82
C ILE A 127 -2.03 -15.09 21.14
N LEU A 128 -1.43 -13.90 21.28
CA LEU A 128 -2.14 -12.66 21.55
C LEU A 128 -2.16 -11.76 20.31
N PHE A 129 -3.36 -11.40 19.86
CA PHE A 129 -3.58 -10.41 18.81
C PHE A 129 -4.32 -9.19 19.36
N ASP A 130 -3.78 -8.02 19.11
CA ASP A 130 -4.42 -6.75 19.45
C ASP A 130 -5.14 -6.13 18.24
N ARG A 131 -5.70 -4.92 18.43
CA ARG A 131 -6.36 -4.13 17.39
C ARG A 131 -5.54 -3.99 16.10
N VAL A 132 -4.22 -3.81 16.19
CA VAL A 132 -3.38 -3.56 15.01
C VAL A 132 -3.33 -4.79 14.11
N HIS A 133 -3.29 -5.98 14.70
CA HIS A 133 -3.35 -7.24 13.96
C HIS A 133 -4.68 -7.43 13.24
N ILE A 134 -5.79 -7.13 13.93
CA ILE A 134 -7.14 -7.27 13.37
C ILE A 134 -7.39 -6.23 12.28
N GLU A 135 -7.00 -4.97 12.50
CA GLU A 135 -7.10 -3.94 11.47
C GLU A 135 -6.27 -4.31 10.23
N ALA A 136 -5.10 -4.93 10.41
CA ALA A 136 -4.28 -5.39 9.29
C ALA A 136 -4.95 -6.52 8.48
N LEU A 137 -5.59 -7.49 9.14
CA LEU A 137 -6.39 -8.50 8.46
C LEU A 137 -7.56 -7.86 7.70
N LEU A 138 -8.34 -7.00 8.38
CA LEU A 138 -9.52 -6.37 7.80
C LEU A 138 -9.18 -5.52 6.58
N ALA A 139 -8.12 -4.71 6.69
CA ALA A 139 -7.61 -3.90 5.60
C ALA A 139 -6.99 -4.70 4.45
N GLY A 140 -6.74 -6.00 4.67
CA GLY A 140 -6.12 -6.89 3.69
C GLY A 140 -4.64 -6.58 3.42
N VAL A 141 -4.01 -5.76 4.28
CA VAL A 141 -2.57 -5.50 4.19
C VAL A 141 -1.78 -6.75 4.56
N ILE A 142 -2.36 -7.74 5.27
CA ILE A 142 -1.82 -9.08 5.52
C ILE A 142 -2.97 -10.10 5.41
N SER A 143 -2.70 -11.32 4.92
CA SER A 143 -3.68 -12.40 4.95
C SER A 143 -3.63 -13.20 6.26
N ALA A 144 -4.73 -13.83 6.62
CA ALA A 144 -4.87 -14.72 7.77
C ALA A 144 -3.75 -15.77 7.82
N GLN A 145 -3.48 -16.45 6.70
CA GLN A 145 -2.43 -17.47 6.62
C GLN A 145 -1.06 -16.93 6.97
N VAL A 146 -0.71 -15.75 6.43
CA VAL A 146 0.59 -15.13 6.68
C VAL A 146 0.68 -14.69 8.14
N LEU A 147 -0.37 -14.07 8.68
CA LEU A 147 -0.39 -13.62 10.08
C LEU A 147 -0.24 -14.80 11.04
N ILE A 148 -1.07 -15.83 10.88
CA ILE A 148 -1.08 -17.02 11.74
C ILE A 148 0.26 -17.76 11.62
N SER A 149 0.79 -17.95 10.41
CA SER A 149 2.10 -18.58 10.20
C SER A 149 3.23 -17.79 10.86
N ALA A 150 3.23 -16.46 10.73
CA ALA A 150 4.24 -15.60 11.34
C ALA A 150 4.15 -15.62 12.86
N ALA A 151 2.95 -15.56 13.43
CA ALA A 151 2.71 -15.61 14.86
C ALA A 151 3.11 -16.97 15.47
N ASN A 152 2.73 -18.08 14.83
CA ASN A 152 3.16 -19.42 15.24
C ASN A 152 4.67 -19.60 15.21
N ARG A 153 5.33 -19.06 14.18
CA ARG A 153 6.79 -19.03 14.15
C ARG A 153 7.34 -18.19 15.30
N SER A 154 6.74 -17.04 15.57
CA SER A 154 7.18 -16.13 16.62
C SER A 154 7.17 -16.81 17.99
N ILE A 155 6.07 -17.47 18.35
CA ILE A 155 5.97 -18.22 19.60
C ILE A 155 6.89 -19.45 19.60
N SER A 156 6.97 -20.22 18.51
CA SER A 156 7.74 -21.46 18.46
C SER A 156 9.26 -21.25 18.47
N VAL A 157 9.74 -20.20 17.80
CA VAL A 157 11.18 -19.96 17.61
C VAL A 157 11.73 -18.98 18.64
N PHE A 158 10.95 -17.96 19.00
CA PHE A 158 11.42 -16.87 19.86
C PHE A 158 10.70 -16.82 21.22
N GLY A 159 9.62 -17.57 21.42
CA GLY A 159 8.83 -17.50 22.65
C GLY A 159 8.13 -16.15 22.84
N HIS A 160 7.70 -15.52 21.75
CA HIS A 160 6.93 -14.27 21.80
C HIS A 160 5.46 -14.55 21.46
N GLU A 161 4.60 -14.57 22.48
CA GLU A 161 3.15 -14.78 22.36
C GLU A 161 2.42 -13.55 21.81
N HIS A 162 2.95 -12.36 22.08
CA HIS A 162 2.50 -11.08 21.54
C HIS A 162 3.65 -10.41 20.79
N ALA A 163 3.77 -10.72 19.51
CA ALA A 163 4.73 -10.05 18.64
C ALA A 163 4.07 -8.87 17.95
N ALA A 164 4.76 -7.73 17.89
CA ALA A 164 4.27 -6.58 17.14
C ALA A 164 4.15 -6.90 15.64
N LEU A 165 3.16 -6.29 14.97
CA LEU A 165 2.87 -6.57 13.57
C LEU A 165 4.07 -6.33 12.64
N ASP A 166 4.88 -5.30 12.91
CA ASP A 166 6.08 -5.02 12.12
C ASP A 166 7.13 -6.13 12.24
N ALA A 167 7.30 -6.72 13.42
CA ALA A 167 8.16 -7.88 13.63
C ALA A 167 7.66 -9.12 12.88
N LEU A 168 6.33 -9.33 12.84
CA LEU A 168 5.70 -10.44 12.10
C LEU A 168 5.84 -10.28 10.58
N LEU A 169 5.96 -9.05 10.09
CA LEU A 169 6.06 -8.69 8.68
C LEU A 169 7.50 -8.45 8.20
N ARG A 170 8.51 -8.74 9.03
CA ARG A 170 9.90 -8.65 8.58
C ARG A 170 10.25 -9.76 7.58
N PRO A 171 11.06 -9.45 6.56
CA PRO A 171 11.56 -10.47 5.64
C PRO A 171 12.34 -11.53 6.41
N ARG A 172 12.02 -12.80 6.14
CA ARG A 172 12.72 -13.95 6.75
C ARG A 172 14.18 -14.03 6.29
N ARG A 173 14.44 -13.59 5.05
CA ARG A 173 15.76 -13.54 4.41
C ARG A 173 15.84 -12.23 3.62
N PRO A 174 16.22 -11.12 4.27
CA PRO A 174 16.29 -9.82 3.59
C PRO A 174 17.30 -9.87 2.45
N VAL A 175 16.94 -9.29 1.29
CA VAL A 175 17.90 -9.08 0.19
C VAL A 175 19.01 -8.13 0.65
N GLU A 176 20.27 -8.57 0.72
CA GLU A 176 21.36 -7.75 1.29
C GLU A 176 21.52 -6.41 0.56
N VAL A 177 21.47 -6.42 -0.78
CA VAL A 177 21.63 -5.25 -1.64
C VAL A 177 20.42 -5.13 -2.57
N PRO A 178 19.27 -4.60 -2.08
CA PRO A 178 18.07 -4.47 -2.88
C PRO A 178 18.19 -3.37 -3.94
N VAL A 179 19.09 -2.41 -3.70
CA VAL A 179 19.44 -1.33 -4.62
C VAL A 179 20.97 -1.20 -4.65
N ALA A 180 21.54 -1.18 -5.85
CA ALA A 180 22.95 -0.93 -6.11
C ALA A 180 23.13 0.45 -6.76
N LEU A 181 24.27 1.10 -6.50
CA LEU A 181 24.59 2.41 -7.08
C LEU A 181 25.32 2.26 -8.41
N GLY A 182 25.11 3.24 -9.29
CA GLY A 182 25.74 3.32 -10.61
C GLY A 182 24.88 2.71 -11.71
N VAL A 183 25.56 2.31 -12.78
CA VAL A 183 24.95 1.80 -14.02
C VAL A 183 25.02 0.27 -14.00
N PRO A 184 23.94 -0.46 -14.33
CA PRO A 184 24.00 -1.91 -14.42
C PRO A 184 24.95 -2.35 -15.54
N GLU A 185 25.70 -3.43 -15.28
CA GLU A 185 26.63 -3.99 -16.25
C GLU A 185 25.92 -4.36 -17.57
N GLY A 186 26.51 -3.98 -18.69
CA GLY A 186 25.97 -4.24 -20.03
C GLY A 186 25.01 -3.18 -20.58
N PHE A 187 24.53 -2.22 -19.77
CA PHE A 187 23.72 -1.12 -20.28
C PHE A 187 24.58 -0.03 -20.93
N THR A 188 24.16 0.43 -22.12
CA THR A 188 24.66 1.66 -22.74
C THR A 188 23.48 2.46 -23.31
N PRO A 189 23.48 3.81 -23.24
CA PRO A 189 22.43 4.62 -23.85
C PRO A 189 22.25 4.34 -25.35
N ALA A 190 23.34 4.00 -26.05
CA ALA A 190 23.33 3.63 -27.46
C ALA A 190 22.42 2.43 -27.78
N ALA A 191 22.23 1.50 -26.83
CA ALA A 191 21.37 0.34 -26.99
C ALA A 191 19.87 0.69 -27.11
N VAL A 192 19.48 1.91 -26.70
CA VAL A 192 18.10 2.43 -26.70
C VAL A 192 17.99 3.79 -27.37
N ALA A 193 19.00 4.16 -28.17
CA ALA A 193 19.07 5.48 -28.80
C ALA A 193 17.85 5.74 -29.70
N ALA A 194 17.16 6.84 -29.46
CA ALA A 194 16.13 7.37 -30.34
C ALA A 194 16.57 8.69 -30.99
N PRO A 195 16.09 9.01 -32.22
CA PRO A 195 16.37 10.30 -32.84
C PRO A 195 15.93 11.46 -31.94
N ASN A 196 16.85 12.40 -31.70
CA ASN A 196 16.64 13.56 -30.83
C ASN A 196 16.27 13.21 -29.37
N ALA A 197 16.50 11.97 -28.91
CA ALA A 197 16.21 11.63 -27.52
C ALA A 197 17.22 12.26 -26.56
N LEU A 198 16.77 12.53 -25.34
CA LEU A 198 17.62 12.98 -24.24
C LEU A 198 18.31 11.80 -23.58
N ASP A 199 19.53 12.02 -23.11
CA ASP A 199 20.21 11.09 -22.21
C ASP A 199 19.77 11.33 -20.77
N ALA A 200 19.74 10.24 -19.99
CA ALA A 200 19.48 10.28 -18.56
C ALA A 200 20.69 9.73 -17.80
N ASP A 201 20.99 10.32 -16.64
CA ASP A 201 22.03 9.81 -15.76
C ASP A 201 21.46 8.66 -14.93
N VAL A 202 21.89 7.42 -15.19
CA VAL A 202 21.52 6.26 -14.36
C VAL A 202 22.30 6.30 -13.05
N LEU A 203 21.60 6.38 -11.93
CA LEU A 203 22.20 6.58 -10.61
C LEU A 203 22.20 5.32 -9.75
N ALA A 204 21.19 4.47 -9.91
CA ALA A 204 21.02 3.25 -9.14
C ALA A 204 20.18 2.24 -9.92
N TYR A 205 20.27 0.97 -9.54
CA TYR A 205 19.52 -0.13 -10.14
C TYR A 205 19.18 -1.20 -9.11
N GLY A 206 18.18 -2.03 -9.41
CA GLY A 206 17.77 -3.12 -8.53
C GLY A 206 16.92 -4.13 -9.28
N ALA A 207 16.75 -5.33 -8.71
CA ALA A 207 15.94 -6.38 -9.33
C ALA A 207 14.47 -5.96 -9.42
N GLU A 208 13.95 -5.30 -8.37
CA GLU A 208 12.57 -4.85 -8.29
C GLU A 208 12.49 -3.47 -7.64
N LEU A 209 12.33 -2.44 -8.48
CA LEU A 209 12.07 -1.07 -8.04
C LEU A 209 10.58 -0.80 -8.24
N LYS A 210 9.82 -0.79 -7.13
CA LYS A 210 8.36 -0.82 -7.14
C LYS A 210 7.70 0.57 -7.07
N GLY A 211 8.46 1.60 -6.71
CA GLY A 211 7.97 2.98 -6.69
C GLY A 211 9.05 3.96 -6.27
N LEU A 212 8.77 5.26 -6.49
CA LEU A 212 9.70 6.34 -6.20
C LEU A 212 8.97 7.50 -5.52
N ALA A 213 9.54 8.00 -4.42
CA ALA A 213 9.07 9.20 -3.76
C ALA A 213 10.26 10.13 -3.46
N SER A 214 10.00 11.39 -3.13
CA SER A 214 11.02 12.30 -2.62
C SER A 214 10.58 12.94 -1.31
N HIS A 215 11.54 13.14 -0.40
CA HIS A 215 11.32 13.86 0.85
C HIS A 215 12.64 14.47 1.35
N GLY A 216 12.62 15.75 1.73
CA GLY A 216 13.79 16.43 2.27
C GLY A 216 15.02 16.40 1.34
N GLY A 217 14.81 16.46 0.02
CA GLY A 217 15.89 16.40 -0.98
C GLY A 217 16.52 15.01 -1.17
N ARG A 218 15.91 13.95 -0.64
CA ARG A 218 16.32 12.55 -0.82
C ARG A 218 15.26 11.78 -1.58
N LEU A 219 15.68 10.71 -2.23
CA LEU A 219 14.76 9.76 -2.86
C LEU A 219 14.41 8.64 -1.88
N LEU A 220 13.19 8.15 -1.96
CA LEU A 220 12.71 6.94 -1.32
C LEU A 220 12.34 5.96 -2.43
N ILE A 221 12.99 4.82 -2.42
CA ILE A 221 12.84 3.76 -3.42
C ILE A 221 12.14 2.59 -2.73
N THR A 222 10.93 2.29 -3.15
CA THR A 222 10.22 1.10 -2.67
C THR A 222 10.77 -0.13 -3.38
N VAL A 223 11.08 -1.15 -2.58
CA VAL A 223 11.54 -2.47 -3.02
C VAL A 223 10.64 -3.53 -2.38
N GLU A 224 10.75 -4.79 -2.79
CA GLU A 224 9.96 -5.91 -2.22
C GLU A 224 9.95 -5.92 -0.68
N ASP A 225 11.13 -5.80 -0.07
CA ASP A 225 11.32 -5.91 1.38
C ASP A 225 11.37 -4.56 2.12
N GLY A 226 10.79 -3.50 1.53
CA GLY A 226 10.57 -2.24 2.23
C GLY A 226 10.97 -0.99 1.44
N VAL A 227 11.59 -0.02 2.12
CA VAL A 227 11.93 1.29 1.53
C VAL A 227 13.38 1.63 1.77
N VAL A 228 14.10 1.95 0.69
CA VAL A 228 15.49 2.40 0.71
C VAL A 228 15.51 3.91 0.47
N GLU A 229 16.16 4.64 1.37
CA GLU A 229 16.46 6.05 1.18
C GLU A 229 17.78 6.19 0.40
N PHE A 230 17.79 7.05 -0.61
CA PHE A 230 18.95 7.37 -1.42
C PHE A 230 19.27 8.88 -1.33
N ASP A 231 20.39 9.18 -0.66
CA ASP A 231 21.01 10.52 -0.68
C ASP A 231 21.84 10.65 -1.96
N CYS A 232 21.25 11.31 -2.95
CA CYS A 232 21.86 11.49 -4.27
C CYS A 232 23.14 12.35 -4.21
N LEU A 233 23.23 13.30 -3.26
CA LEU A 233 24.38 14.18 -3.13
C LEU A 233 25.59 13.46 -2.55
N ARG A 234 25.36 12.55 -1.61
CA ARG A 234 26.41 11.76 -0.95
C ARG A 234 26.62 10.38 -1.55
N SER A 235 25.83 10.02 -2.56
CA SER A 235 25.78 8.68 -3.13
C SER A 235 25.66 7.59 -2.05
N ARG A 236 24.71 7.74 -1.12
CA ARG A 236 24.55 6.84 0.02
C ARG A 236 23.15 6.25 0.09
N LEU A 237 23.08 4.93 0.26
CA LEU A 237 21.86 4.19 0.50
C LEU A 237 21.69 3.90 1.99
N ARG A 238 20.44 3.94 2.47
CA ARG A 238 20.07 3.55 3.84
C ARG A 238 18.70 2.86 3.81
N ARG A 239 18.56 1.70 4.46
CA ARG A 239 17.23 1.14 4.71
C ARG A 239 16.45 2.02 5.67
N ARG A 240 15.27 2.47 5.24
CA ARG A 240 14.36 3.32 6.02
C ARG A 240 13.21 2.51 6.62
N LEU A 241 12.77 1.46 5.94
CA LEU A 241 11.75 0.52 6.41
C LEU A 241 12.10 -0.89 5.94
N GLU A 242 11.86 -1.88 6.80
CA GLU A 242 11.91 -3.30 6.45
C GLU A 242 10.53 -3.91 6.68
N LEU A 243 9.86 -4.25 5.58
CA LEU A 243 8.51 -4.80 5.57
C LEU A 243 8.32 -5.55 4.25
N THR A 244 7.87 -6.80 4.29
CA THR A 244 7.67 -7.61 3.07
C THR A 244 6.45 -7.15 2.27
N ASP A 245 6.45 -7.43 0.97
CA ASP A 245 5.35 -7.16 0.04
C ASP A 245 5.00 -5.66 -0.06
N CYS A 246 6.00 -4.80 0.09
CA CYS A 246 5.81 -3.37 -0.17
C CYS A 246 5.64 -3.12 -1.67
N GLU A 247 4.74 -2.21 -2.02
CA GLU A 247 4.38 -1.89 -3.39
C GLU A 247 4.18 -0.38 -3.59
N GLY A 248 4.32 0.09 -4.83
CA GLY A 248 4.09 1.48 -5.20
C GLY A 248 5.06 2.45 -4.51
N ASN A 249 4.76 3.74 -4.60
CA ASN A 249 5.53 4.78 -3.95
C ASN A 249 5.24 4.86 -2.45
N ALA A 250 6.26 5.24 -1.70
CA ALA A 250 6.10 5.62 -0.30
C ALA A 250 5.65 7.08 -0.17
N PHE A 251 5.19 7.47 1.01
CA PHE A 251 4.83 8.86 1.31
C PHE A 251 5.29 9.23 2.71
N VAL A 252 5.86 10.42 2.88
CA VAL A 252 6.28 10.91 4.20
C VAL A 252 5.35 12.03 4.62
N GLU A 253 4.65 11.83 5.73
CA GLU A 253 3.81 12.86 6.35
C GLU A 253 4.68 13.93 7.01
N ASP A 254 4.14 15.14 7.20
CA ASP A 254 4.85 16.24 7.86
C ASP A 254 5.32 15.88 9.28
N ALA A 255 4.60 14.99 9.96
CA ALA A 255 4.98 14.43 11.26
C ALA A 255 6.18 13.46 11.20
N GLY A 256 6.70 13.16 10.00
CA GLY A 256 7.84 12.25 9.76
C GLY A 256 7.47 10.78 9.58
N SER A 257 6.21 10.41 9.80
CA SER A 257 5.68 9.07 9.56
C SER A 257 5.79 8.68 8.08
N LEU A 258 6.07 7.40 7.82
CA LEU A 258 6.19 6.85 6.47
C LEU A 258 4.99 5.97 6.16
N LEU A 259 4.25 6.29 5.09
CA LEU A 259 3.26 5.39 4.51
C LEU A 259 3.86 4.56 3.38
N VAL A 260 3.43 3.31 3.29
CA VAL A 260 3.75 2.39 2.19
C VAL A 260 2.53 1.53 1.88
N ALA A 261 2.25 1.31 0.60
CA ALA A 261 1.20 0.40 0.21
C ALA A 261 1.66 -1.06 0.33
N ARG A 262 0.73 -1.93 0.71
CA ARG A 262 0.94 -3.37 0.78
C ARG A 262 -0.38 -4.07 0.49
N ARG A 263 -0.39 -4.95 -0.51
CA ARG A 263 -1.57 -5.75 -0.87
C ARG A 263 -2.82 -4.88 -0.99
N CYS A 264 -3.82 -5.07 -0.16
CA CYS A 264 -5.12 -4.40 -0.27
C CYS A 264 -5.24 -3.10 0.53
N GLY A 265 -4.12 -2.51 0.99
CA GLY A 265 -4.17 -1.31 1.82
C GLY A 265 -2.83 -0.59 1.99
N VAL A 266 -2.80 0.30 2.99
CA VAL A 266 -1.67 1.18 3.28
C VAL A 266 -1.29 1.08 4.75
N MET A 267 0.00 0.90 4.99
CA MET A 267 0.61 0.85 6.31
C MET A 267 1.28 2.19 6.62
N ARG A 268 1.13 2.68 7.85
CA ARG A 268 1.82 3.86 8.38
C ARG A 268 2.82 3.42 9.45
N ARG A 269 4.11 3.65 9.19
CA ARG A 269 5.19 3.53 10.17
C ARG A 269 5.40 4.87 10.87
N GLY A 270 5.05 4.92 12.16
CA GLY A 270 5.48 5.99 13.05
C GLY A 270 6.86 5.71 13.64
N THR A 271 7.23 6.40 14.72
CA THR A 271 8.53 6.22 15.39
C THR A 271 8.72 4.78 15.87
N ASP A 272 7.75 4.26 16.65
CA ASP A 272 7.91 2.98 17.35
C ASP A 272 6.98 1.88 16.84
N MET A 273 5.92 2.22 16.10
CA MET A 273 4.88 1.26 15.71
C MET A 273 4.49 1.40 14.24
N VAL A 274 3.96 0.30 13.70
CA VAL A 274 3.26 0.28 12.40
C VAL A 274 1.77 0.11 12.65
N ASN A 275 0.96 0.92 11.99
CA ASN A 275 -0.50 0.81 12.02
C ASN A 275 -1.05 0.77 10.59
N VAL A 276 -2.29 0.38 10.44
CA VAL A 276 -3.02 0.51 9.18
C VAL A 276 -3.48 1.97 9.03
N ALA A 277 -3.19 2.56 7.87
CA ALA A 277 -3.71 3.88 7.51
C ALA A 277 -5.03 3.79 6.75
N ALA A 278 -5.14 2.83 5.84
CA ALA A 278 -6.33 2.59 5.03
C ALA A 278 -6.30 1.16 4.44
N GLY A 279 -7.43 0.67 3.94
CA GLY A 279 -7.48 -0.62 3.25
C GLY A 279 -8.88 -1.12 2.95
N GLY A 280 -8.96 -2.42 2.62
CA GLY A 280 -10.19 -3.02 2.09
C GLY A 280 -10.36 -2.79 0.58
N TYR A 281 -9.26 -2.51 -0.13
CA TYR A 281 -9.26 -2.36 -1.59
C TYR A 281 -9.05 -3.72 -2.27
N ALA A 282 -9.63 -3.93 -3.45
CA ALA A 282 -9.44 -5.20 -4.18
C ALA A 282 -8.01 -5.37 -4.74
N CYS A 283 -7.27 -4.27 -4.87
CA CYS A 283 -5.88 -4.24 -5.32
C CYS A 283 -5.11 -3.15 -4.58
N THR A 284 -3.78 -3.17 -4.74
CA THR A 284 -2.89 -2.17 -4.13
C THR A 284 -3.27 -0.75 -4.56
N PRO A 285 -3.66 0.13 -3.62
CA PRO A 285 -3.88 1.53 -3.92
C PRO A 285 -2.54 2.22 -4.16
N MET A 286 -2.56 3.29 -4.96
CA MET A 286 -1.40 4.18 -5.08
C MET A 286 -1.53 5.31 -4.07
N ILE A 287 -0.42 5.69 -3.41
CA ILE A 287 -0.42 6.85 -2.52
C ILE A 287 -0.09 8.08 -3.36
N VAL A 288 -0.87 9.14 -3.26
CA VAL A 288 -0.68 10.36 -4.05
C VAL A 288 -0.67 11.59 -3.15
N PHE A 289 -0.04 12.68 -3.61
CA PHE A 289 -0.15 13.97 -2.94
C PHE A 289 -1.57 14.52 -3.12
N GLY A 290 -2.23 14.75 -1.99
CA GLY A 290 -3.56 15.33 -1.92
C GLY A 290 -3.58 16.81 -1.59
N ILE A 291 -4.76 17.28 -1.22
CA ILE A 291 -5.02 18.67 -0.83
C ILE A 291 -4.08 19.05 0.32
N ASP A 292 -3.46 20.21 0.20
CA ASP A 292 -2.50 20.76 1.17
C ASP A 292 -1.30 19.83 1.48
N GLY A 293 -0.98 18.91 0.56
CA GLY A 293 0.11 17.95 0.74
C GLY A 293 -0.24 16.79 1.69
N ALA A 294 -1.51 16.58 2.03
CA ALA A 294 -1.93 15.41 2.80
C ALA A 294 -1.83 14.12 1.96
N PRO A 295 -1.64 12.94 2.59
CA PRO A 295 -1.66 11.67 1.87
C PRO A 295 -3.09 11.36 1.39
N TRP A 296 -3.25 11.17 0.09
CA TRP A 296 -4.46 10.66 -0.53
C TRP A 296 -4.14 9.34 -1.23
N LEU A 297 -5.17 8.59 -1.62
CA LEU A 297 -5.01 7.33 -2.32
C LEU A 297 -5.75 7.36 -3.66
N LEU A 298 -5.20 6.67 -4.65
CA LEU A 298 -5.90 6.34 -5.88
C LEU A 298 -6.26 4.86 -5.83
N ASP A 299 -7.54 4.59 -5.59
CA ASP A 299 -8.15 3.27 -5.67
C ASP A 299 -8.53 2.98 -7.12
N ARG A 300 -7.91 1.93 -7.68
CA ARG A 300 -8.09 1.47 -9.06
C ARG A 300 -8.87 0.15 -9.12
N SER A 301 -9.47 -0.26 -8.00
CA SER A 301 -10.25 -1.47 -7.95
C SER A 301 -11.51 -1.36 -8.81
N THR A 302 -11.82 -2.45 -9.51
CA THR A 302 -13.04 -2.62 -10.29
C THR A 302 -13.45 -4.07 -10.24
N THR A 303 -14.74 -4.35 -10.41
CA THR A 303 -15.26 -5.71 -10.44
C THR A 303 -15.59 -6.13 -11.88
N GLY A 304 -15.31 -7.39 -12.20
CA GLY A 304 -15.51 -7.96 -13.55
C GLY A 304 -14.46 -7.49 -14.56
N TRP A 305 -14.31 -8.23 -15.66
CA TRP A 305 -13.44 -7.85 -16.77
C TRP A 305 -14.29 -7.29 -17.91
N PRO A 306 -13.96 -6.11 -18.49
CA PRO A 306 -12.81 -5.23 -18.20
C PRO A 306 -13.03 -4.28 -17.00
N GLY A 307 -14.21 -4.29 -16.39
CA GLY A 307 -14.62 -3.39 -15.31
C GLY A 307 -15.01 -2.01 -15.84
N THR A 308 -16.22 -1.54 -15.54
CA THR A 308 -16.72 -0.23 -15.99
C THR A 308 -16.84 0.77 -14.84
N GLN A 309 -16.55 0.35 -13.62
CA GLN A 309 -16.60 1.22 -12.45
C GLN A 309 -15.48 2.26 -12.52
N PRO A 310 -15.76 3.52 -12.10
CA PRO A 310 -14.73 4.53 -12.05
C PRO A 310 -13.69 4.20 -10.97
N GLY A 311 -12.45 4.64 -11.18
CA GLY A 311 -11.47 4.73 -10.10
C GLY A 311 -11.89 5.79 -9.08
N HIS A 312 -11.30 5.76 -7.89
CA HIS A 312 -11.62 6.70 -6.83
C HIS A 312 -10.37 7.37 -6.26
N LEU A 313 -10.44 8.69 -6.09
CA LEU A 313 -9.57 9.41 -5.18
C LEU A 313 -10.13 9.23 -3.77
N VAL A 314 -9.28 8.82 -2.84
CA VAL A 314 -9.69 8.49 -1.47
C VAL A 314 -8.90 9.37 -0.52
N ALA A 315 -9.60 10.16 0.29
CA ALA A 315 -9.03 10.88 1.42
C ALA A 315 -9.13 9.97 2.66
N PRO A 316 -8.01 9.45 3.19
CA PRO A 316 -8.03 8.59 4.37
C PRO A 316 -8.62 9.32 5.57
N GLY A 317 -9.48 8.62 6.31
CA GLY A 317 -10.03 9.14 7.56
C GLY A 317 -9.05 9.03 8.73
N SER A 318 -9.50 9.40 9.93
CA SER A 318 -8.71 9.22 11.17
C SER A 318 -8.64 7.75 11.61
N SER A 319 -9.31 6.85 10.89
CA SER A 319 -9.65 5.51 11.34
C SER A 319 -10.08 4.63 10.17
N LEU A 320 -9.72 3.34 10.22
CA LEU A 320 -10.09 2.38 9.18
C LEU A 320 -11.61 2.35 8.98
N GLY A 321 -12.04 2.60 7.73
CA GLY A 321 -13.45 2.66 7.33
C GLY A 321 -14.12 4.02 7.49
N THR A 322 -13.36 5.08 7.74
CA THR A 322 -13.87 6.47 7.77
C THR A 322 -13.41 7.31 6.57
N ASP A 323 -12.91 6.64 5.54
CA ASP A 323 -12.35 7.27 4.34
C ASP A 323 -13.44 7.92 3.49
N GLN A 324 -13.13 9.08 2.90
CA GLN A 324 -14.00 9.74 1.92
C GLN A 324 -13.55 9.38 0.50
N ARG A 325 -14.50 9.07 -0.37
CA ARG A 325 -14.25 8.60 -1.74
C ARG A 325 -14.86 9.54 -2.77
N TYR A 326 -14.08 9.89 -3.79
CA TYR A 326 -14.47 10.77 -4.88
C TYR A 326 -14.20 10.08 -6.22
N SER A 327 -15.18 10.05 -7.11
CA SER A 327 -15.02 9.44 -8.44
C SER A 327 -13.94 10.17 -9.25
N CYS A 328 -13.05 9.41 -9.87
CA CYS A 328 -12.06 9.94 -10.81
C CYS A 328 -12.65 10.31 -12.18
N GLN A 329 -13.92 9.97 -12.43
CA GLN A 329 -14.59 10.05 -13.74
C GLN A 329 -13.96 9.19 -14.85
N LEU A 330 -12.83 8.52 -14.56
CA LEU A 330 -12.15 7.54 -15.39
C LEU A 330 -12.47 6.11 -14.95
N PRO A 331 -12.60 5.14 -15.88
CA PRO A 331 -12.63 3.73 -15.55
C PRO A 331 -11.39 3.34 -14.72
N ALA A 332 -11.58 2.55 -13.66
CA ALA A 332 -10.51 2.28 -12.69
C ALA A 332 -9.27 1.62 -13.33
N ALA A 333 -9.49 0.73 -14.31
CA ALA A 333 -8.42 0.07 -15.07
C ALA A 333 -7.62 1.02 -15.97
N SER A 334 -8.18 2.19 -16.31
CA SER A 334 -7.49 3.21 -17.11
C SER A 334 -6.67 4.16 -16.25
N CYS A 335 -6.96 4.28 -14.94
CA CYS A 335 -6.24 5.15 -14.03
C CYS A 335 -4.80 4.63 -13.81
N ALA A 336 -3.82 5.49 -14.09
CA ALA A 336 -2.41 5.19 -13.92
C ALA A 336 -1.82 5.86 -12.68
N ASN A 337 -2.11 7.14 -12.47
CA ASN A 337 -1.60 7.93 -11.34
C ASN A 337 -2.53 9.14 -11.09
N ALA A 338 -2.30 9.90 -10.03
CA ALA A 338 -3.00 11.15 -9.80
C ALA A 338 -2.12 12.16 -9.04
N CYS A 339 -2.38 13.45 -9.24
CA CYS A 339 -1.76 14.50 -8.44
C CYS A 339 -2.75 15.63 -8.15
N TRP A 340 -2.70 16.15 -6.93
CA TRP A 340 -3.38 17.39 -6.56
C TRP A 340 -2.80 18.58 -7.33
N MET A 341 -3.66 19.44 -7.89
CA MET A 341 -3.26 20.60 -8.68
C MET A 341 -3.40 21.92 -7.93
N ARG A 342 -4.60 22.23 -7.45
CA ARG A 342 -4.92 23.45 -6.69
C ARG A 342 -6.31 23.31 -6.08
N GLY A 343 -6.57 23.98 -4.96
CA GLY A 343 -7.89 23.90 -4.31
C GLY A 343 -8.36 22.45 -4.14
N HIS A 344 -9.51 22.11 -4.72
CA HIS A 344 -10.05 20.75 -4.73
C HIS A 344 -9.90 20.05 -6.09
N THR A 345 -9.04 20.58 -6.97
CA THR A 345 -8.80 20.04 -8.30
C THR A 345 -7.63 19.05 -8.30
N PHE A 346 -7.85 17.90 -8.93
CA PHE A 346 -6.87 16.85 -9.18
C PHE A 346 -6.74 16.59 -10.69
N LEU A 347 -5.54 16.19 -11.12
CA LEU A 347 -5.36 15.49 -12.38
C LEU A 347 -5.27 13.99 -12.08
N VAL A 348 -6.15 13.20 -12.69
CA VAL A 348 -6.06 11.75 -12.72
C VAL A 348 -5.52 11.34 -14.10
N LEU A 349 -4.30 10.84 -14.11
CA LEU A 349 -3.59 10.39 -15.29
C LEU A 349 -4.17 9.04 -15.74
N GLY A 350 -4.57 8.95 -17.00
CA GLY A 350 -5.11 7.72 -17.55
C GLY A 350 -4.54 7.36 -18.92
N ASN A 351 -4.64 6.08 -19.28
CA ASN A 351 -4.21 5.61 -20.60
C ASN A 351 -5.17 6.12 -21.70
N GLY A 352 -4.62 6.79 -22.71
CA GLY A 352 -5.36 7.47 -23.77
C GLY A 352 -5.93 8.83 -23.36
N ASN A 353 -6.67 8.92 -22.25
CA ASN A 353 -7.19 10.17 -21.71
C ASN A 353 -6.92 10.31 -20.21
N SER A 354 -6.64 11.53 -19.79
CA SER A 354 -6.55 11.97 -18.39
C SER A 354 -7.73 12.86 -18.04
N CYS A 355 -8.08 12.89 -16.76
CA CYS A 355 -9.20 13.68 -16.25
C CYS A 355 -8.69 14.76 -15.31
N VAL A 356 -9.08 16.01 -15.54
CA VAL A 356 -8.98 17.07 -14.52
C VAL A 356 -10.33 17.11 -13.82
N VAL A 357 -10.36 16.85 -12.52
CA VAL A 357 -11.59 16.73 -11.73
C VAL A 357 -11.51 17.61 -10.49
N ASP A 358 -12.57 18.38 -10.22
CA ASP A 358 -12.77 19.03 -8.94
C ASP A 358 -13.62 18.14 -8.03
N VAL A 359 -13.03 17.67 -6.94
CA VAL A 359 -13.68 16.69 -6.06
C VAL A 359 -14.77 17.29 -5.17
N ALA A 360 -14.86 18.62 -5.10
CA ALA A 360 -15.84 19.31 -4.26
C ALA A 360 -17.22 19.37 -4.91
N ASN A 361 -17.25 19.67 -6.21
CA ASN A 361 -18.48 19.85 -6.98
C ASN A 361 -18.68 18.75 -8.03
N GLY A 362 -17.65 17.94 -8.31
CA GLY A 362 -17.67 16.85 -9.29
C GLY A 362 -17.51 17.31 -10.74
N GLU A 363 -17.21 18.59 -11.00
CA GLU A 363 -16.93 19.09 -12.35
C GLU A 363 -15.63 18.49 -12.89
N PHE A 364 -15.59 18.19 -14.19
CA PHE A 364 -14.42 17.59 -14.79
C PHE A 364 -14.25 17.94 -16.28
N SER A 365 -13.02 17.81 -16.76
CA SER A 365 -12.65 17.91 -18.18
C SER A 365 -11.68 16.81 -18.59
N TRP A 366 -11.67 16.51 -19.89
CA TRP A 366 -10.82 15.49 -20.48
C TRP A 366 -9.62 16.12 -21.19
N ILE A 367 -8.45 15.51 -21.02
CA ILE A 367 -7.23 15.86 -21.73
C ILE A 367 -6.68 14.57 -22.37
N VAL A 368 -6.33 14.63 -23.65
CA VAL A 368 -5.65 13.51 -24.32
C VAL A 368 -4.31 13.28 -23.66
N THR A 369 -4.02 12.06 -23.22
CA THR A 369 -2.73 11.75 -22.61
C THR A 369 -1.65 11.71 -23.69
N PRO A 370 -0.60 12.53 -23.62
CA PRO A 370 0.34 12.69 -24.73
C PRO A 370 1.31 11.52 -24.89
N VAL A 371 1.46 10.66 -23.87
CA VAL A 371 2.42 9.53 -23.88
C VAL A 371 1.72 8.17 -23.89
N GLY A 372 2.41 7.16 -24.43
CA GLY A 372 1.96 5.77 -24.31
C GLY A 372 2.18 5.21 -22.90
N ARG A 373 1.31 4.31 -22.44
CA ARG A 373 1.37 3.63 -21.13
C ARG A 373 1.86 4.56 -20.00
N PRO A 374 1.11 5.63 -19.72
CA PRO A 374 1.50 6.64 -18.74
C PRO A 374 1.63 6.03 -17.34
N HIS A 375 2.56 6.54 -16.53
CA HIS A 375 2.63 6.17 -15.11
C HIS A 375 3.24 7.26 -14.23
N GLY A 376 4.48 7.70 -14.49
CA GLY A 376 5.11 8.71 -13.65
C GLY A 376 4.47 10.09 -13.85
N LEU A 377 4.17 10.78 -12.76
CA LEU A 377 3.44 12.04 -12.77
C LEU A 377 4.05 13.01 -11.75
N VAL A 378 4.48 14.18 -12.24
CA VAL A 378 5.14 15.19 -11.44
C VAL A 378 4.38 16.51 -11.58
N ARG A 379 3.86 17.04 -10.48
CA ARG A 379 3.32 18.40 -10.43
C ARG A 379 4.46 19.41 -10.53
N LEU A 380 4.41 20.31 -11.51
CA LEU A 380 5.40 21.37 -11.69
C LEU A 380 4.96 22.65 -10.97
N ASN A 381 3.67 22.99 -11.09
CA ASN A 381 3.03 24.11 -10.41
C ASN A 381 1.51 23.85 -10.32
N GLU A 382 0.69 24.88 -10.11
CA GLU A 382 -0.77 24.76 -9.97
C GLU A 382 -1.53 24.40 -11.26
N THR A 383 -0.88 24.56 -12.42
CA THR A 383 -1.51 24.43 -13.73
C THR A 383 -0.75 23.51 -14.68
N TRP A 384 0.46 23.07 -14.30
CA TRP A 384 1.32 22.25 -15.14
C TRP A 384 1.80 20.99 -14.44
N VAL A 385 1.84 19.91 -15.22
CA VAL A 385 2.45 18.64 -14.83
C VAL A 385 3.43 18.17 -15.90
N LEU A 386 4.42 17.40 -15.47
CA LEU A 386 5.21 16.53 -16.32
C LEU A 386 4.68 15.10 -16.16
N VAL A 387 4.38 14.47 -17.29
CA VAL A 387 3.97 13.07 -17.36
C VAL A 387 5.07 12.26 -18.03
N THR A 388 5.28 11.06 -17.54
CA THR A 388 6.16 10.07 -18.15
C THR A 388 5.40 8.78 -18.46
N GLY A 389 5.79 8.12 -19.53
CA GLY A 389 5.19 6.89 -19.99
C GLY A 389 6.17 6.10 -20.84
N TRP A 390 5.74 4.95 -21.32
CA TRP A 390 6.58 4.10 -22.14
C TRP A 390 5.84 3.57 -23.37
N ASP A 391 6.53 3.61 -24.50
CA ASP A 391 6.14 2.90 -25.71
C ASP A 391 7.32 2.04 -26.22
N ARG A 392 8.15 2.58 -27.11
CA ARG A 392 9.45 1.98 -27.47
C ARG A 392 10.56 2.44 -26.53
N HIS A 393 10.52 3.73 -26.20
CA HIS A 393 11.45 4.41 -25.30
C HIS A 393 10.66 5.04 -24.16
N LEU A 394 11.34 5.43 -23.09
CA LEU A 394 10.77 6.34 -22.11
C LEU A 394 10.37 7.64 -22.84
N GLN A 395 9.15 8.10 -22.57
CA GLN A 395 8.61 9.35 -23.09
C GLN A 395 8.29 10.28 -21.93
N ALA A 396 8.51 11.57 -22.14
CA ALA A 396 8.13 12.62 -21.21
C ALA A 396 7.40 13.73 -21.96
N ALA A 397 6.33 14.28 -21.37
CA ALA A 397 5.55 15.35 -21.97
C ALA A 397 4.98 16.27 -20.89
N LEU A 398 4.62 17.48 -21.29
CA LEU A 398 3.98 18.47 -20.43
C LEU A 398 2.48 18.50 -20.69
N ILE A 399 1.71 18.71 -19.64
CA ILE A 399 0.27 18.97 -19.71
C ILE A 399 -0.01 20.27 -18.95
N ALA A 400 -0.73 21.19 -19.59
CA ALA A 400 -1.33 22.35 -18.94
C ALA A 400 -2.79 22.04 -18.62
N THR A 401 -3.11 21.84 -17.34
CA THR A 401 -4.40 21.34 -16.88
C THR A 401 -5.55 22.34 -17.07
N GLU A 402 -5.24 23.65 -17.14
CA GLU A 402 -6.26 24.70 -17.35
C GLU A 402 -6.71 24.82 -18.80
N SER A 403 -5.76 24.82 -19.74
CA SER A 403 -6.06 24.95 -21.16
C SER A 403 -6.34 23.62 -21.85
N GLY A 404 -5.97 22.50 -21.22
CA GLY A 404 -5.96 21.19 -21.85
C GLY A 404 -4.84 21.00 -22.88
N TRP A 405 -3.89 21.93 -22.94
CA TRP A 405 -2.75 21.84 -23.85
C TRP A 405 -1.81 20.70 -23.45
N THR A 406 -1.24 20.03 -24.45
CA THR A 406 -0.22 19.00 -24.26
C THR A 406 0.95 19.20 -25.21
N SER A 407 2.16 18.90 -24.72
CA SER A 407 3.36 18.96 -25.56
C SER A 407 3.47 17.71 -26.44
N GLN A 408 4.33 17.79 -27.47
CA GLN A 408 4.82 16.58 -28.11
C GLN A 408 5.68 15.78 -27.11
N PRO A 409 5.62 14.44 -27.13
CA PRO A 409 6.48 13.61 -26.30
C PRO A 409 7.95 13.75 -26.67
N VAL A 410 8.79 13.95 -25.65
CA VAL A 410 10.25 13.91 -25.75
C VAL A 410 10.71 12.51 -25.37
N ALA A 411 11.44 11.86 -26.26
CA ALA A 411 12.03 10.56 -25.99
C ALA A 411 13.26 10.69 -25.07
N VAL A 412 13.46 9.70 -24.22
CA VAL A 412 14.63 9.55 -23.36
C VAL A 412 15.25 8.18 -23.63
N ASN A 413 16.59 8.10 -23.66
CA ASN A 413 17.36 6.88 -23.93
C ASN A 413 17.33 5.88 -22.76
N LEU A 414 16.12 5.44 -22.42
CA LEU A 414 15.76 4.40 -21.48
C LEU A 414 14.59 3.59 -22.09
N ALA A 415 14.35 2.39 -21.59
CA ALA A 415 13.28 1.51 -22.08
C ALA A 415 12.49 0.90 -20.91
N GLY A 416 11.58 -0.02 -21.20
CA GLY A 416 10.79 -0.72 -20.19
C GLY A 416 9.75 0.15 -19.49
N HIS A 417 8.94 -0.50 -18.66
CA HIS A 417 7.86 0.14 -17.93
C HIS A 417 8.38 1.25 -17.02
N VAL A 418 7.67 2.39 -17.01
CA VAL A 418 7.95 3.48 -16.07
C VAL A 418 7.31 3.16 -14.74
N GLY A 419 8.12 2.93 -13.71
CA GLY A 419 7.63 2.63 -12.37
C GLY A 419 7.06 3.85 -11.66
N ASP A 420 7.70 5.01 -11.77
CA ASP A 420 7.23 6.28 -11.18
C ASP A 420 8.14 7.45 -11.59
N ALA A 421 7.75 8.69 -11.27
CA ALA A 421 8.55 9.89 -11.44
C ALA A 421 8.36 10.88 -10.30
N VAL A 422 9.46 11.51 -9.85
CA VAL A 422 9.46 12.57 -8.83
C VAL A 422 10.41 13.69 -9.20
N MET A 423 10.29 14.83 -8.51
CA MET A 423 11.18 15.97 -8.71
C MET A 423 11.85 16.37 -7.40
N ILE A 424 13.12 16.75 -7.50
CA ILE A 424 13.88 17.40 -6.43
C ILE A 424 14.58 18.61 -7.04
N GLY A 425 14.17 19.82 -6.65
CA GLY A 425 14.67 21.05 -7.26
C GLY A 425 14.31 21.12 -8.75
N LYS A 426 15.32 21.19 -9.62
CA LYS A 426 15.15 21.24 -11.09
C LYS A 426 15.45 19.90 -11.78
N GLU A 427 15.60 18.84 -11.00
CA GLU A 427 15.93 17.50 -11.48
C GLU A 427 14.71 16.59 -11.35
N VAL A 428 14.43 15.85 -12.41
CA VAL A 428 13.40 14.82 -12.46
C VAL A 428 14.08 13.48 -12.29
N PHE A 429 13.54 12.65 -11.40
CA PHE A 429 14.00 11.29 -11.18
C PHE A 429 12.90 10.34 -11.60
N VAL A 430 13.27 9.27 -12.30
CA VAL A 430 12.32 8.29 -12.83
C VAL A 430 12.79 6.88 -12.49
N VAL A 431 11.83 6.00 -12.22
CA VAL A 431 12.06 4.54 -12.32
C VAL A 431 11.71 4.11 -13.73
N ALA A 432 12.68 3.56 -14.44
CA ALA A 432 12.51 3.04 -15.79
C ALA A 432 13.36 1.76 -15.96
N GLY A 433 13.48 1.26 -17.18
CA GLY A 433 14.29 0.09 -17.52
C GLY A 433 15.55 0.44 -18.32
N ALA A 434 16.62 -0.29 -18.03
CA ALA A 434 17.89 -0.29 -18.75
C ALA A 434 18.12 -1.67 -19.37
N PRO A 435 18.03 -1.84 -20.70
CA PRO A 435 18.32 -3.11 -21.34
C PRO A 435 19.83 -3.40 -21.28
N VAL A 436 20.17 -4.49 -20.59
CA VAL A 436 21.55 -5.00 -20.47
C VAL A 436 21.85 -6.11 -21.47
N SER A 437 20.80 -6.69 -22.06
CA SER A 437 20.86 -7.65 -23.16
C SER A 437 19.54 -7.63 -23.95
N SER A 438 19.45 -8.43 -25.02
CA SER A 438 18.22 -8.54 -25.82
C SER A 438 17.01 -9.10 -25.07
N ALA A 439 17.23 -9.80 -23.94
CA ALA A 439 16.17 -10.46 -23.17
C ALA A 439 15.99 -9.89 -21.76
N VAL A 440 16.90 -9.01 -21.30
CA VAL A 440 16.93 -8.55 -19.91
C VAL A 440 16.91 -7.03 -19.87
N VAL A 441 15.89 -6.50 -19.20
CA VAL A 441 15.75 -5.08 -18.86
C VAL A 441 15.82 -4.96 -17.35
N VAL A 442 16.81 -4.22 -16.85
CA VAL A 442 17.03 -4.01 -15.42
C VAL A 442 16.34 -2.72 -14.99
N PRO A 443 15.51 -2.71 -13.94
CA PRO A 443 14.97 -1.48 -13.38
C PRO A 443 16.06 -0.55 -12.84
N VAL A 444 15.97 0.73 -13.18
CA VAL A 444 16.93 1.78 -12.81
C VAL A 444 16.23 3.01 -12.26
N VAL A 445 16.92 3.71 -11.36
CA VAL A 445 16.63 5.11 -11.01
C VAL A 445 17.52 5.99 -11.86
N ALA A 446 16.90 6.82 -12.70
CA ALA A 446 17.60 7.74 -13.60
C ALA A 446 17.22 9.19 -13.31
N ARG A 447 18.16 10.11 -13.57
CA ARG A 447 18.00 11.56 -13.41
C ARG A 447 17.98 12.26 -14.76
N LEU A 448 17.10 13.24 -14.88
CA LEU A 448 16.87 14.08 -16.06
C LEU A 448 16.77 15.55 -15.64
N ALA A 449 17.45 16.43 -16.37
CA ALA A 449 17.33 17.86 -16.15
C ALA A 449 15.99 18.38 -16.70
N LEU A 450 15.16 18.99 -15.84
CA LEU A 450 13.85 19.54 -16.26
C LEU A 450 13.99 20.57 -17.38
N GLY A 451 15.05 21.39 -17.32
CA GLY A 451 15.32 22.43 -18.34
C GLY A 451 15.47 21.86 -19.75
N MET A 452 16.09 20.68 -19.88
CA MET A 452 16.28 20.01 -21.18
C MET A 452 14.95 19.48 -21.72
N LEU A 453 14.16 18.84 -20.85
CA LEU A 453 12.82 18.34 -21.19
C LEU A 453 11.92 19.47 -21.69
N VAL A 454 11.86 20.56 -20.92
CA VAL A 454 11.00 21.71 -21.24
C VAL A 454 11.47 22.44 -22.50
N ALA A 455 12.77 22.61 -22.70
CA ALA A 455 13.31 23.28 -23.89
C ALA A 455 12.95 22.54 -25.19
N GLN A 456 12.79 21.22 -25.11
CA GLN A 456 12.47 20.36 -26.23
C GLN A 456 10.95 20.15 -26.42
N ALA A 457 10.15 20.31 -25.36
CA ALA A 457 8.71 20.09 -25.38
C ALA A 457 7.90 21.16 -26.15
N SER A 458 8.38 22.41 -26.29
CA SER A 458 7.98 23.47 -27.27
C SER A 458 8.18 24.89 -26.69
N VAL A 459 7.80 25.94 -27.44
CA VAL A 459 7.89 27.36 -27.05
C VAL A 459 7.02 27.69 -25.83
N GLU A 460 5.82 27.12 -25.70
CA GLU A 460 4.95 27.34 -24.52
C GLU A 460 5.54 26.76 -23.25
N GLY A 461 6.29 25.65 -23.35
CA GLY A 461 7.06 25.11 -22.22
C GLY A 461 8.09 26.11 -21.68
N ARG A 462 8.67 26.97 -22.51
CA ARG A 462 9.66 27.97 -22.05
C ARG A 462 9.05 29.02 -21.12
N VAL A 463 7.74 29.27 -21.20
CA VAL A 463 7.00 30.16 -20.28
C VAL A 463 6.94 29.57 -18.87
N LEU A 464 7.05 28.25 -18.72
CA LEU A 464 7.09 27.59 -17.41
C LEU A 464 8.40 27.85 -16.63
N LEU A 465 9.49 28.16 -17.33
CA LEU A 465 10.82 28.37 -16.74
C LEU A 465 11.17 29.86 -16.51
N SER A 466 10.33 30.78 -16.98
CA SER A 466 10.40 32.22 -16.71
C SER A 466 9.55 32.57 -15.49
#